data_AF-A0A8J5R8W6-F1
#
_entry.id   AF-A0A8J5R8W6-F1
#
_cell.length_a   1.000
_cell.length_b   1.000
_cell.length_c   1.000
_cell.angle_alpha   90.00
_cell.angle_beta   90.00
_cell.angle_gamma   90.00
#
_symmetry.space_group_name_H-M   'P 1'
#
loop_
_entity.id
_entity.type
_entity.pdbx_description
1 polymer ?
#
loop_
_entity_poly.entity_id
_entity_poly.type
_entity_poly.pdbx_seq_one_letter_code
_entity_poly.pdbx_strand_id
1 'polypeptide(L)'
;MIEIQERNDDASAITAEADTAVKDNINEEADPSSVKSYDDKDSWCLQTWSDMPSHLQFNPHIRTGYRQITNLKGCIRSLFYIHNETVNTFTHGLAILHILLTIPGLLPWEKGIFFGFISWCHLIGAAMKAKSPWERRLCFAPPFMMRMIFLTLRCFHLTGGDPDNLTHIVLQDLVAVIGGAIGALRIPEKWLPGQVDFIFNSHNIMHVVVVCAVWSMHAATIRDIKWMMNPDVCLDTSNTSNSSYSSSPAFIHDEL
;
A
#
# COMPACT_ATOMS: atom_id res chain seq x y z
N MET A 1 18.82 31.10 60.73
CA MET A 1 17.86 31.90 59.93
C MET A 1 18.44 32.36 58.59
N ILE A 2 19.77 32.29 58.38
CA ILE A 2 20.42 32.63 57.10
C ILE A 2 20.50 31.40 56.16
N GLU A 3 20.74 30.22 56.71
CA GLU A 3 20.94 28.95 55.97
C GLU A 3 19.66 28.36 55.33
N ILE A 4 18.47 28.87 55.69
CA ILE A 4 17.19 28.46 55.09
C ILE A 4 16.84 29.35 53.89
N GLN A 5 17.35 30.59 53.85
CA GLN A 5 17.08 31.52 52.76
C GLN A 5 17.89 31.14 51.51
N GLU A 6 19.17 30.80 51.69
CA GLU A 6 20.08 30.42 50.58
C GLU A 6 19.60 29.17 49.83
N ARG A 7 19.04 28.17 50.53
CA ARG A 7 18.47 26.97 49.89
C ARG A 7 17.18 27.21 49.12
N ASN A 8 16.42 28.26 49.43
CA ASN A 8 15.22 28.62 48.69
C ASN A 8 15.57 29.40 47.41
N ASP A 9 16.65 30.20 47.46
CA ASP A 9 17.11 30.96 46.31
C ASP A 9 17.68 30.01 45.23
N ASP A 10 18.45 28.99 45.61
CA ASP A 10 18.97 27.96 44.70
C ASP A 10 17.85 27.08 44.08
N ALA A 11 16.85 26.70 44.87
CA ALA A 11 15.71 25.93 44.37
C ALA A 11 14.87 26.71 43.34
N SER A 12 14.73 28.03 43.55
CA SER A 12 14.00 28.91 42.62
C SER A 12 14.74 29.10 41.29
N ALA A 13 16.08 29.16 41.32
CA ALA A 13 16.93 29.29 40.14
C ALA A 13 16.89 28.01 39.27
N ILE A 14 16.91 26.83 39.89
CA ILE A 14 16.82 25.54 39.19
C ILE A 14 15.45 25.37 38.52
N THR A 15 14.37 25.79 39.18
CA THR A 15 13.02 25.76 38.57
C THR A 15 12.87 26.75 37.42
N ALA A 16 13.53 27.91 37.48
CA ALA A 16 13.51 28.90 36.41
C ALA A 16 14.32 28.46 35.18
N GLU A 17 15.47 27.79 35.36
CA GLU A 17 16.22 27.18 34.25
C GLU A 17 15.46 25.99 33.62
N ALA A 18 14.79 25.17 34.43
CA ALA A 18 13.96 24.06 33.93
C ALA A 18 12.74 24.56 33.15
N ASP A 19 12.06 25.63 33.62
CA ASP A 19 10.93 26.25 32.91
C ASP A 19 11.36 26.96 31.63
N THR A 20 12.59 27.44 31.55
CA THR A 20 13.15 28.05 30.33
C THR A 20 13.54 26.97 29.31
N ALA A 21 14.17 25.87 29.76
CA ALA A 21 14.50 24.72 28.91
C ALA A 21 13.27 23.93 28.41
N VAL A 22 12.15 23.96 29.15
CA VAL A 22 10.87 23.40 28.70
C VAL A 22 10.16 24.33 27.72
N LYS A 23 10.25 25.66 27.88
CA LYS A 23 9.67 26.62 26.91
C LYS A 23 10.37 26.60 25.56
N ASP A 24 11.67 26.33 25.52
CA ASP A 24 12.42 26.21 24.27
C ASP A 24 12.11 24.91 23.50
N ASN A 25 11.54 23.89 24.15
CA ASN A 25 11.14 22.61 23.52
C ASN A 25 9.65 22.52 23.13
N ILE A 26 8.83 23.55 23.40
CA ILE A 26 7.39 23.54 23.07
C ILE A 26 7.08 24.37 21.80
N ASN A 27 8.07 25.07 21.23
CA ASN A 27 7.91 25.87 20.02
C ASN A 27 8.33 25.16 18.71
N GLU A 28 8.40 23.84 18.69
CA GLU A 28 8.46 23.07 17.43
C GLU A 28 7.04 22.64 17.01
N GLU A 29 6.09 23.59 17.11
CA GLU A 29 4.83 23.46 16.40
C GLU A 29 5.15 23.68 14.92
N ALA A 30 4.99 22.61 14.13
CA ALA A 30 5.30 22.60 12.69
C ALA A 30 4.64 23.79 11.99
N ASP A 31 5.42 24.83 11.71
CA ASP A 31 5.00 26.01 10.97
C ASP A 31 4.50 25.58 9.57
N PRO A 32 3.20 25.72 9.28
CA PRO A 32 2.64 25.40 7.97
C PRO A 32 3.19 26.30 6.86
N SER A 33 3.91 27.37 7.20
CA SER A 33 4.43 28.37 6.26
C SER A 33 5.89 28.16 5.83
N SER A 34 6.58 27.12 6.31
CA SER A 34 7.97 26.82 5.92
C SER A 34 8.13 26.00 4.63
N VAL A 35 7.11 25.96 3.76
CA VAL A 35 7.29 25.48 2.38
C VAL A 35 8.20 26.50 1.68
N LYS A 36 9.52 26.23 1.64
CA LYS A 36 10.44 26.97 0.78
C LYS A 36 9.85 26.97 -0.63
N SER A 37 9.34 28.12 -1.08
CA SER A 37 8.89 28.29 -2.45
C SER A 37 10.14 28.32 -3.32
N TYR A 38 10.55 27.15 -3.80
CA TYR A 38 11.68 27.05 -4.71
C TYR A 38 11.35 27.79 -6.01
N ASP A 39 12.28 28.66 -6.42
CA ASP A 39 12.17 29.47 -7.63
C ASP A 39 12.08 28.56 -8.87
N ASP A 40 11.31 28.94 -9.90
CA ASP A 40 10.98 28.09 -11.06
C ASP A 40 12.23 27.64 -11.86
N LYS A 41 13.35 28.34 -11.64
CA LYS A 41 14.67 28.08 -12.25
C LYS A 41 15.38 26.85 -11.67
N ASP A 42 15.18 26.51 -10.39
CA ASP A 42 15.84 25.37 -9.72
C ASP A 42 14.98 24.10 -9.72
N SER A 43 13.91 24.13 -10.50
CA SER A 43 12.84 23.16 -10.47
C SER A 43 13.23 21.76 -10.99
N TRP A 44 14.46 21.60 -11.48
CA TRP A 44 15.08 20.32 -11.88
C TRP A 44 16.13 19.81 -10.89
N CYS A 45 16.47 20.59 -9.87
CA CYS A 45 17.54 20.22 -8.94
C CYS A 45 17.03 19.21 -7.91
N LEU A 46 17.57 18.00 -7.95
CA LEU A 46 17.24 16.92 -7.02
C LEU A 46 17.94 17.16 -5.68
N GLN A 47 17.21 16.90 -4.59
CA GLN A 47 17.69 17.10 -3.23
C GLN A 47 18.38 15.85 -2.69
N THR A 48 19.23 16.06 -1.70
CA THR A 48 19.80 14.97 -0.89
C THR A 48 18.90 14.68 0.31
N TRP A 49 19.10 13.53 0.93
CA TRP A 49 18.34 13.11 2.11
C TRP A 49 18.38 14.16 3.24
N SER A 50 19.53 14.82 3.43
CA SER A 50 19.73 15.84 4.46
C SER A 50 18.95 17.14 4.19
N ASP A 51 18.62 17.44 2.93
CA ASP A 51 17.91 18.65 2.54
C ASP A 51 16.39 18.53 2.68
N MET A 52 15.89 17.29 2.80
CA MET A 52 14.46 16.99 2.93
C MET A 52 13.95 17.33 4.33
N PRO A 53 12.72 17.82 4.50
CA PRO A 53 12.12 17.99 5.82
C PRO A 53 12.02 16.64 6.57
N SER A 54 12.17 16.70 7.89
CA SER A 54 12.26 15.52 8.78
C SER A 54 11.13 14.50 8.59
N HIS A 55 9.90 14.95 8.33
CA HIS A 55 8.74 14.08 8.11
C HIS A 55 8.79 13.25 6.80
N LEU A 56 9.67 13.60 5.85
CA LEU A 56 9.89 12.85 4.60
C LEU A 56 11.20 12.07 4.58
N GLN A 57 12.01 12.14 5.64
CA GLN A 57 13.27 11.41 5.78
C GLN A 57 13.04 9.96 6.25
N PHE A 58 12.24 9.18 5.52
CA PHE A 58 11.85 7.84 5.97
C PHE A 58 12.95 6.78 5.79
N ASN A 59 13.82 6.88 4.78
CA ASN A 59 14.83 5.88 4.45
C ASN A 59 16.24 6.49 4.38
N PRO A 60 17.12 6.26 5.37
CA PRO A 60 18.47 6.84 5.39
C PRO A 60 19.43 6.19 4.39
N HIS A 61 19.04 5.06 3.76
CA HIS A 61 19.88 4.38 2.78
C HIS A 61 19.79 5.00 1.38
N ILE A 62 18.70 5.74 1.11
CA ILE A 62 18.53 6.52 -0.13
C ILE A 62 19.11 7.90 0.13
N ARG A 63 20.15 8.28 -0.59
CA ARG A 63 20.95 9.49 -0.27
C ARG A 63 20.62 10.67 -1.16
N THR A 64 20.24 10.41 -2.40
CA THR A 64 20.07 11.40 -3.47
C THR A 64 18.80 11.12 -4.28
N GLY A 65 18.47 12.04 -5.19
CA GLY A 65 17.38 11.84 -6.13
C GLY A 65 15.99 12.21 -5.60
N TYR A 66 15.93 12.91 -4.46
CA TYR A 66 14.67 13.37 -3.88
C TYR A 66 14.10 14.54 -4.68
N ARG A 67 12.81 14.44 -4.99
CA ARG A 67 12.07 15.51 -5.61
C ARG A 67 11.67 16.58 -4.58
N GLN A 68 11.73 17.84 -4.99
CA GLN A 68 11.28 18.98 -4.19
C GLN A 68 9.75 18.98 -3.99
N ILE A 69 9.30 19.50 -2.84
CA ILE A 69 7.88 19.74 -2.57
C ILE A 69 7.45 20.97 -3.39
N THR A 70 6.57 20.78 -4.37
CA THR A 70 6.08 21.83 -5.26
C THR A 70 4.56 21.80 -5.40
N ASN A 71 3.98 22.84 -6.00
CA ASN A 71 2.55 22.89 -6.36
C ASN A 71 2.17 21.84 -7.43
N LEU A 72 0.86 21.70 -7.70
CA LEU A 72 0.29 20.74 -8.67
C LEU A 72 0.97 20.78 -10.05
N LYS A 73 1.27 21.97 -10.58
CA LYS A 73 1.98 22.13 -11.85
C LYS A 73 3.37 21.50 -11.81
N GLY A 74 4.09 21.64 -10.70
CA GLY A 74 5.38 21.00 -10.49
C GLY A 74 5.27 19.49 -10.32
N CYS A 75 4.17 18.98 -9.74
CA CYS A 75 3.87 17.55 -9.71
C CYS A 75 3.67 16.97 -11.10
N ILE A 76 2.87 17.62 -11.94
CA ILE A 76 2.67 17.17 -13.33
C ILE A 76 4.00 17.23 -14.09
N ARG A 77 4.79 18.29 -13.89
CA ARG A 77 6.10 18.42 -14.55
C ARG A 77 7.10 17.35 -14.11
N SER A 78 6.99 16.84 -12.88
CA SER A 78 7.86 15.77 -12.39
C SER A 78 7.70 14.42 -13.09
N LEU A 79 6.58 14.22 -13.79
CA LEU A 79 6.40 13.03 -14.62
C LEU A 79 7.39 12.97 -15.80
N PHE A 80 8.01 14.10 -16.16
CA PHE A 80 8.90 14.21 -17.32
C PHE A 80 10.39 14.26 -16.96
N TYR A 81 10.78 14.02 -15.70
CA TYR A 81 12.17 13.82 -15.31
C TYR A 81 12.33 12.66 -14.32
N ILE A 82 13.54 12.12 -14.22
CA ILE A 82 13.84 10.96 -13.38
C ILE A 82 14.18 11.41 -11.94
N HIS A 83 13.52 10.80 -10.98
CA HIS A 83 13.72 10.96 -9.54
C HIS A 83 13.38 9.64 -8.82
N ASN A 84 13.68 9.54 -7.52
CA ASN A 84 13.50 8.31 -6.73
C ASN A 84 12.04 7.78 -6.67
N GLU A 85 11.07 8.68 -6.78
CA GLU A 85 9.63 8.37 -6.83
C GLU A 85 9.08 8.11 -8.25
N THR A 86 9.89 8.18 -9.31
CA THR A 86 9.40 8.05 -10.70
C THR A 86 8.74 6.69 -10.93
N VAL A 87 9.45 5.59 -10.63
CA VAL A 87 8.91 4.23 -10.82
C VAL A 87 7.61 4.05 -10.05
N ASN A 88 7.58 4.47 -8.78
CA ASN A 88 6.41 4.38 -7.91
C ASN A 88 5.20 5.10 -8.51
N THR A 89 5.43 6.29 -9.05
CA THR A 89 4.39 7.13 -9.66
C THR A 89 3.82 6.47 -10.92
N PHE A 90 4.68 5.97 -11.82
CA PHE A 90 4.24 5.36 -13.06
C PHE A 90 3.56 4.00 -12.84
N THR A 91 4.06 3.16 -11.93
CA THR A 91 3.46 1.85 -11.66
C THR A 91 2.04 1.98 -11.11
N HIS A 92 1.82 2.92 -10.18
CA HIS A 92 0.47 3.20 -9.66
C HIS A 92 -0.40 3.96 -10.65
N GLY A 93 0.17 4.93 -11.37
CA GLY A 93 -0.57 5.70 -12.37
C GLY A 93 -1.17 4.82 -13.47
N LEU A 94 -0.39 3.87 -13.98
CA LEU A 94 -0.86 2.89 -14.97
C LEU A 94 -1.92 1.95 -14.39
N ALA A 95 -1.75 1.49 -13.15
CA ALA A 95 -2.74 0.65 -12.48
C ALA A 95 -4.08 1.38 -12.28
N ILE A 96 -4.04 2.63 -11.82
CA ILE A 96 -5.23 3.48 -11.66
C ILE A 96 -5.91 3.69 -13.01
N LEU A 97 -5.16 4.05 -14.05
CA LEU A 97 -5.71 4.21 -15.40
C LEU A 97 -6.41 2.93 -15.87
N HIS A 98 -5.78 1.77 -15.69
CA HIS A 98 -6.37 0.49 -16.05
C HIS A 98 -7.67 0.21 -15.28
N ILE A 99 -7.71 0.47 -13.98
CA ILE A 99 -8.91 0.31 -13.15
C ILE A 99 -10.03 1.24 -13.65
N LEU A 100 -9.72 2.51 -13.94
CA LEU A 100 -10.70 3.48 -14.44
C LEU A 100 -11.29 3.08 -15.80
N LEU A 101 -10.52 2.41 -16.66
CA LEU A 101 -10.99 1.93 -17.96
C LEU A 101 -11.81 0.63 -17.87
N THR A 102 -11.50 -0.25 -16.92
CA THR A 102 -12.12 -1.58 -16.82
C THR A 102 -13.37 -1.62 -15.95
N ILE A 103 -13.40 -0.86 -14.84
CA ILE A 103 -14.52 -0.85 -13.89
C ILE A 103 -15.87 -0.44 -14.52
N PRO A 104 -15.95 0.58 -15.40
CA PRO A 104 -17.20 0.92 -16.08
C PRO A 104 -17.81 -0.24 -16.88
N GLY A 105 -16.99 -1.11 -17.47
CA GLY A 105 -17.49 -2.27 -18.22
C GLY A 105 -17.88 -3.47 -17.36
N LEU A 106 -17.44 -3.52 -16.10
CA LEU A 106 -17.58 -4.70 -15.24
C LEU A 106 -18.75 -4.59 -14.24
N LEU A 107 -19.09 -3.38 -13.79
CA LEU A 107 -20.11 -3.19 -12.75
C LEU A 107 -21.53 -3.05 -13.35
N PRO A 108 -22.55 -3.70 -12.75
CA PRO A 108 -23.94 -3.48 -13.11
C PRO A 108 -24.44 -2.16 -12.51
N TRP A 109 -24.08 -1.03 -13.15
CA TRP A 109 -24.40 0.33 -12.72
C TRP A 109 -25.90 0.56 -12.44
N GLU A 110 -26.76 -0.19 -13.11
CA GLU A 110 -28.22 -0.15 -12.99
C GLU A 110 -28.75 -0.60 -11.60
N LYS A 111 -27.95 -1.32 -10.77
CA LYS A 111 -28.48 -2.05 -9.60
C LYS A 111 -27.98 -1.63 -8.21
N GLY A 112 -27.06 -0.66 -8.06
CA GLY A 112 -26.58 -0.34 -6.70
C GLY A 112 -25.37 0.58 -6.56
N ILE A 113 -25.34 1.72 -7.25
CA ILE A 113 -24.25 2.72 -7.24
C ILE A 113 -23.87 3.23 -5.84
N PHE A 114 -24.84 3.29 -4.91
CA PHE A 114 -24.67 4.02 -3.65
C PHE A 114 -23.75 3.32 -2.62
N PHE A 115 -23.73 1.98 -2.57
CA PHE A 115 -22.94 1.26 -1.57
C PHE A 115 -21.47 1.12 -1.95
N GLY A 116 -21.17 0.99 -3.25
CA GLY A 116 -19.79 0.95 -3.74
C GLY A 116 -19.06 2.26 -3.50
N PHE A 117 -19.68 3.39 -3.88
CA PHE A 117 -19.06 4.72 -3.78
C PHE A 117 -18.75 5.12 -2.32
N ILE A 118 -19.67 4.86 -1.38
CA ILE A 118 -19.48 5.17 0.05
C ILE A 118 -18.29 4.40 0.64
N SER A 119 -18.09 3.14 0.25
CA SER A 119 -16.98 2.32 0.74
C SER A 119 -15.61 2.90 0.32
N TRP A 120 -15.50 3.35 -0.94
CA TRP A 120 -14.29 4.03 -1.45
C TRP A 120 -14.05 5.38 -0.76
N CYS A 121 -15.10 6.18 -0.53
CA CYS A 121 -15.00 7.45 0.18
C CYS A 121 -14.52 7.27 1.64
N HIS A 122 -14.95 6.20 2.31
CA HIS A 122 -14.54 5.92 3.68
C HIS A 122 -13.07 5.48 3.78
N LEU A 123 -12.61 4.66 2.84
CA LEU A 123 -11.20 4.24 2.74
C LEU A 123 -10.25 5.40 2.44
N ILE A 124 -10.62 6.28 1.50
CA ILE A 124 -9.85 7.50 1.20
C ILE A 124 -9.81 8.43 2.42
N GLY A 125 -10.95 8.62 3.10
CA GLY A 125 -11.03 9.42 4.32
C GLY A 125 -10.18 8.88 5.48
N ALA A 126 -10.08 7.56 5.64
CA ALA A 126 -9.22 6.92 6.63
C ALA A 126 -7.73 7.06 6.29
N ALA A 127 -7.36 6.90 5.00
CA ALA A 127 -5.98 7.06 4.55
C ALA A 127 -5.45 8.49 4.73
N MET A 128 -6.30 9.50 4.49
CA MET A 128 -5.92 10.91 4.62
C MET A 128 -5.73 11.39 6.07
N LYS A 129 -6.30 10.68 7.07
CA LYS A 129 -6.17 11.02 8.49
C LYS A 129 -5.03 10.31 9.22
N ALA A 130 -4.34 9.39 8.55
CA ALA A 130 -3.29 8.58 9.18
C ALA A 130 -2.04 9.42 9.49
N LYS A 131 -1.74 9.56 10.78
CA LYS A 131 -0.62 10.34 11.31
C LYS A 131 0.66 9.53 11.38
N SER A 132 0.56 8.20 11.53
CA SER A 132 1.73 7.32 11.61
C SER A 132 1.92 6.41 10.38
N PRO A 133 3.17 6.02 10.04
CA PRO A 133 3.44 5.02 9.00
C PRO A 133 2.77 3.67 9.27
N TRP A 134 2.57 3.32 10.54
CA TRP A 134 1.89 2.08 10.94
C TRP A 134 0.39 2.15 10.69
N GLU A 135 -0.28 3.24 11.04
CA GLU A 135 -1.70 3.46 10.71
C GLU A 135 -1.96 3.35 9.20
N ARG A 136 -1.04 3.89 8.38
CA ARG A 136 -1.09 3.77 6.92
C ARG A 136 -0.94 2.34 6.43
N ARG A 137 -0.24 1.47 7.15
CA ARG A 137 -0.13 0.04 6.80
C ARG A 137 -1.36 -0.74 7.25
N LEU A 138 -1.92 -0.40 8.42
CA LEU A 138 -3.11 -1.05 8.95
C LEU A 138 -4.37 -0.80 8.11
N CYS A 139 -4.45 0.30 7.35
CA CYS A 139 -5.60 0.52 6.46
C CYS A 139 -5.72 -0.53 5.34
N PHE A 140 -4.65 -1.25 5.03
CA PHE A 140 -4.65 -2.37 4.08
C PHE A 140 -5.04 -3.72 4.71
N ALA A 141 -5.12 -3.81 6.04
CA ALA A 141 -5.44 -5.07 6.72
C ALA A 141 -6.89 -5.53 6.49
N PRO A 142 -7.94 -4.67 6.53
CA PRO A 142 -9.31 -5.14 6.33
C PRO A 142 -9.56 -5.77 4.93
N PRO A 143 -9.11 -5.17 3.81
CA PRO A 143 -9.23 -5.82 2.49
C PRO A 143 -8.47 -7.15 2.41
N PHE A 144 -7.31 -7.25 3.06
CA PHE A 144 -6.53 -8.49 3.12
C PHE A 144 -7.25 -9.57 3.95
N MET A 145 -7.79 -9.21 5.12
CA MET A 145 -8.56 -10.13 5.97
C MET A 145 -9.81 -10.64 5.27
N MET A 146 -10.55 -9.75 4.58
CA MET A 146 -11.72 -10.15 3.79
C MET A 146 -11.35 -11.22 2.75
N ARG A 147 -10.23 -11.05 2.03
CA ARG A 147 -9.74 -12.04 1.06
C ARG A 147 -9.33 -13.36 1.71
N MET A 148 -8.66 -13.32 2.86
CA MET A 148 -8.30 -14.52 3.61
C MET A 148 -9.54 -15.32 4.02
N ILE A 149 -10.62 -14.63 4.41
CA ILE A 149 -11.90 -15.28 4.74
C ILE A 149 -12.46 -15.99 3.50
N PHE A 150 -12.56 -15.32 2.36
CA PHE A 150 -13.08 -15.94 1.13
C PHE A 150 -12.23 -17.10 0.61
N LEU A 151 -10.89 -16.97 0.69
CA LEU A 151 -9.99 -18.08 0.36
C LEU A 151 -10.24 -19.28 1.29
N THR A 152 -10.38 -19.03 2.59
CA THR A 152 -10.67 -20.07 3.59
C THR A 152 -12.00 -20.77 3.28
N LEU A 153 -13.06 -20.01 3.00
CA LEU A 153 -14.36 -20.56 2.62
C LEU A 153 -14.29 -21.42 1.34
N ARG A 154 -13.48 -21.01 0.36
CA ARG A 154 -13.25 -21.76 -0.88
C ARG A 154 -12.46 -23.05 -0.63
N CYS A 155 -11.46 -23.04 0.25
CA CYS A 155 -10.73 -24.24 0.66
C CYS A 155 -11.63 -25.24 1.40
N PHE A 156 -12.59 -24.76 2.19
CA PHE A 156 -13.59 -25.60 2.86
C PHE A 156 -14.78 -25.99 1.95
N HIS A 157 -14.74 -25.65 0.66
CA HIS A 157 -15.80 -25.93 -0.32
C HIS A 157 -17.17 -25.35 0.07
N LEU A 158 -17.20 -24.34 0.94
CA LEU A 158 -18.43 -23.63 1.33
C LEU A 158 -18.87 -22.62 0.27
N THR A 159 -17.95 -22.24 -0.62
CA THR A 159 -18.19 -21.29 -1.71
C THR A 159 -17.62 -21.87 -3.01
N GLY A 160 -18.39 -21.78 -4.10
CA GLY A 160 -17.97 -22.25 -5.43
C GLY A 160 -16.99 -21.29 -6.13
N GLY A 161 -16.43 -21.76 -7.23
CA GLY A 161 -15.61 -20.98 -8.15
C GLY A 161 -14.77 -21.89 -9.04
N ASP A 162 -14.18 -21.31 -10.08
CA ASP A 162 -13.31 -22.03 -11.02
C ASP A 162 -12.09 -22.64 -10.28
N PRO A 163 -11.87 -23.97 -10.33
CA PRO A 163 -10.79 -24.64 -9.62
C PRO A 163 -9.40 -24.18 -10.06
N ASP A 164 -9.23 -23.75 -11.32
CA ASP A 164 -7.95 -23.28 -11.85
C ASP A 164 -7.55 -21.89 -11.31
N ASN A 165 -8.49 -21.15 -10.74
CA ASN A 165 -8.25 -19.81 -10.19
C ASN A 165 -7.74 -19.81 -8.75
N LEU A 166 -7.84 -20.93 -8.01
CA LEU A 166 -7.39 -20.99 -6.61
C LEU A 166 -5.88 -20.69 -6.49
N THR A 167 -5.07 -21.22 -7.42
CA THR A 167 -3.64 -20.98 -7.47
C THR A 167 -3.32 -19.49 -7.67
N HIS A 168 -4.07 -18.81 -8.54
CA HIS A 168 -3.91 -17.38 -8.76
C HIS A 168 -4.23 -16.56 -7.51
N ILE A 169 -5.25 -16.97 -6.74
CA ILE A 169 -5.66 -16.33 -5.48
C ILE A 169 -4.58 -16.54 -4.41
N VAL A 170 -4.05 -17.75 -4.24
CA VAL A 170 -2.99 -17.99 -3.25
C VAL A 170 -1.70 -17.24 -3.63
N LEU A 171 -1.32 -17.29 -4.91
CA LEU A 171 -0.10 -16.67 -5.40
C LEU A 171 -0.11 -15.14 -5.21
N GLN A 172 -1.22 -14.46 -5.50
CA GLN A 172 -1.29 -13.00 -5.31
C GLN A 172 -1.10 -12.58 -3.83
N ASP A 173 -1.63 -13.36 -2.88
CA ASP A 173 -1.60 -13.06 -1.45
C ASP A 173 -0.18 -13.24 -0.93
N LEU A 174 0.48 -14.34 -1.34
CA LEU A 174 1.88 -14.59 -1.04
C LEU A 174 2.79 -13.50 -1.64
N VAL A 175 2.60 -13.17 -2.91
CA VAL A 175 3.39 -12.16 -3.63
C VAL A 175 3.22 -10.77 -2.99
N ALA A 176 2.00 -10.40 -2.59
CA ALA A 176 1.73 -9.15 -1.89
C ALA A 176 2.43 -9.09 -0.52
N VAL A 177 2.42 -10.19 0.25
CA VAL A 177 3.13 -10.27 1.53
C VAL A 177 4.65 -10.15 1.33
N ILE A 178 5.20 -10.83 0.34
CA ILE A 178 6.63 -10.74 0.00
C ILE A 178 7.00 -9.30 -0.40
N GLY A 179 6.21 -8.66 -1.26
CA GLY A 179 6.43 -7.26 -1.65
C GLY A 179 6.41 -6.31 -0.45
N GLY A 180 5.43 -6.48 0.44
CA GLY A 180 5.35 -5.71 1.69
C GLY A 180 6.54 -5.95 2.63
N ALA A 181 7.03 -7.19 2.71
CA ALA A 181 8.20 -7.55 3.49
C ALA A 181 9.48 -6.90 2.93
N ILE A 182 9.67 -6.91 1.61
CA ILE A 182 10.81 -6.24 0.94
C ILE A 182 10.82 -4.74 1.28
N GLY A 183 9.68 -4.06 1.13
CA GLY A 183 9.53 -2.64 1.46
C GLY A 183 9.73 -2.34 2.96
N ALA A 184 9.34 -3.25 3.85
CA ALA A 184 9.55 -3.10 5.29
C ALA A 184 11.02 -3.30 5.70
N LEU A 185 11.72 -4.25 5.06
CA LEU A 185 13.11 -4.59 5.35
C LEU A 185 14.12 -3.65 4.67
N ARG A 186 13.69 -2.83 3.72
CA ARG A 186 14.52 -1.85 2.98
C ARG A 186 15.66 -2.50 2.20
N ILE A 187 15.38 -3.64 1.58
CA ILE A 187 16.33 -4.40 0.74
C ILE A 187 15.97 -4.12 -0.72
N PRO A 188 16.94 -3.83 -1.62
CA PRO A 188 18.39 -3.99 -1.49
C PRO A 188 19.17 -2.75 -1.02
N GLU A 189 18.54 -1.58 -0.85
CA GLU A 189 19.25 -0.33 -0.53
C GLU A 189 20.00 -0.38 0.80
N LYS A 190 19.56 -1.22 1.75
CA LYS A 190 20.29 -1.50 2.98
C LYS A 190 21.68 -2.09 2.72
N TRP A 191 21.85 -2.88 1.66
CA TRP A 191 23.12 -3.50 1.29
C TRP A 191 23.97 -2.58 0.41
N LEU A 192 23.33 -1.75 -0.42
CA LEU A 192 23.99 -0.87 -1.40
C LEU A 192 23.50 0.59 -1.26
N PRO A 193 23.87 1.28 -0.17
CA PRO A 193 23.37 2.63 0.09
C PRO A 193 23.87 3.63 -0.97
N GLY A 194 22.96 4.41 -1.55
CA GLY A 194 23.29 5.40 -2.59
C GLY A 194 23.34 4.86 -4.03
N GLN A 195 23.34 3.53 -4.24
CA GLN A 195 23.47 2.96 -5.60
C GLN A 195 22.12 2.75 -6.30
N VAL A 196 21.08 2.50 -5.52
CA VAL A 196 19.72 2.19 -6.01
C VAL A 196 18.73 3.33 -5.71
N ASP A 197 19.25 4.55 -5.59
CA ASP A 197 18.47 5.73 -5.18
C ASP A 197 17.32 6.02 -6.17
N PHE A 198 17.56 5.82 -7.47
CA PHE A 198 16.61 6.16 -8.53
C PHE A 198 15.70 5.01 -8.95
N ILE A 199 16.24 3.79 -9.04
CA ILE A 199 15.56 2.60 -9.55
C ILE A 199 15.99 1.40 -8.69
N PHE A 200 15.09 0.44 -8.48
CA PHE A 200 15.31 -0.80 -7.71
C PHE A 200 15.55 -0.64 -6.21
N ASN A 201 15.23 0.51 -5.61
CA ASN A 201 15.03 0.55 -4.17
C ASN A 201 13.84 -0.35 -3.75
N SER A 202 13.81 -0.75 -2.48
CA SER A 202 12.75 -1.62 -1.93
C SER A 202 11.34 -1.10 -2.15
N HIS A 203 11.17 0.23 -2.17
CA HIS A 203 9.87 0.88 -2.34
C HIS A 203 9.36 0.72 -3.78
N ASN A 204 10.25 0.91 -4.78
CA ASN A 204 9.98 0.62 -6.19
C ASN A 204 9.58 -0.84 -6.37
N ILE A 205 10.36 -1.77 -5.78
CA ILE A 205 10.10 -3.21 -5.89
C ILE A 205 8.75 -3.56 -5.26
N MET A 206 8.48 -3.07 -4.04
CA MET A 206 7.20 -3.27 -3.36
C MET A 206 6.02 -2.83 -4.24
N HIS A 207 6.08 -1.64 -4.84
CA HIS A 207 4.99 -1.14 -5.69
C HIS A 207 4.79 -1.95 -6.97
N VAL A 208 5.88 -2.32 -7.66
CA VAL A 208 5.79 -3.18 -8.85
C VAL A 208 5.15 -4.52 -8.49
N VAL A 209 5.62 -5.16 -7.42
CA VAL A 209 5.13 -6.46 -6.96
C VAL A 209 3.65 -6.40 -6.57
N VAL A 210 3.23 -5.35 -5.85
CA VAL A 210 1.83 -5.14 -5.47
C VAL A 210 0.94 -4.92 -6.70
N VAL A 211 1.39 -4.13 -7.68
CA VAL A 211 0.62 -3.93 -8.93
C VAL A 211 0.47 -5.24 -9.71
N CYS A 212 1.53 -6.07 -9.78
CA CYS A 212 1.44 -7.40 -10.38
C CYS A 212 0.45 -8.31 -9.65
N ALA A 213 0.44 -8.28 -8.31
CA ALA A 213 -0.52 -9.03 -7.51
C ALA A 213 -1.98 -8.59 -7.79
N VAL A 214 -2.23 -7.27 -7.84
CA VAL A 214 -3.55 -6.71 -8.20
C VAL A 214 -3.95 -7.07 -9.63
N TRP A 215 -3.02 -7.09 -10.57
CA TRP A 215 -3.28 -7.54 -11.94
C TRP A 215 -3.68 -9.02 -12.00
N SER A 216 -2.95 -9.88 -11.29
CA SER A 216 -3.30 -11.30 -11.14
C SER A 216 -4.68 -11.47 -10.51
N MET A 217 -5.00 -10.66 -9.49
CA MET A 217 -6.34 -10.62 -8.88
C MET A 217 -7.42 -10.31 -9.92
N HIS A 218 -7.22 -9.24 -10.68
CA HIS A 218 -8.18 -8.80 -11.69
C HIS A 218 -8.43 -9.88 -12.75
N ALA A 219 -7.37 -10.55 -13.21
CA ALA A 219 -7.48 -11.67 -14.15
C ALA A 219 -8.27 -12.85 -13.56
N ALA A 220 -8.02 -13.22 -12.30
CA ALA A 220 -8.75 -14.27 -11.61
C ALA A 220 -10.24 -13.88 -11.44
N THR A 221 -10.53 -12.65 -11.03
CA THR A 221 -11.92 -12.15 -10.89
C THR A 221 -12.68 -12.21 -12.20
N ILE A 222 -12.07 -11.82 -13.33
CA ILE A 222 -12.73 -11.90 -14.64
C ILE A 222 -13.06 -13.35 -15.00
N ARG A 223 -12.17 -14.30 -14.70
CA ARG A 223 -12.42 -15.73 -14.97
C ARG A 223 -13.52 -16.29 -14.09
N ASP A 224 -13.52 -15.96 -12.80
CA ASP A 224 -14.61 -16.35 -11.89
C ASP A 224 -15.95 -15.75 -12.33
N ILE A 225 -15.99 -14.50 -12.82
CA ILE A 225 -17.21 -13.91 -13.40
C ILE A 225 -17.67 -14.68 -14.64
N LYS A 226 -16.76 -15.01 -15.56
CA LYS A 226 -17.09 -15.81 -16.75
C LYS A 226 -17.62 -17.20 -16.38
N TRP A 227 -17.02 -17.83 -15.37
CA TRP A 227 -17.47 -19.11 -14.83
C TRP A 227 -18.88 -18.99 -14.25
N MET A 228 -19.17 -17.95 -13.45
CA MET A 228 -20.53 -17.71 -12.91
C MET A 228 -21.58 -17.40 -13.98
N MET A 229 -21.16 -16.83 -15.13
CA MET A 229 -22.06 -16.54 -16.25
C MET A 229 -22.37 -17.78 -17.10
N ASN A 230 -21.62 -18.88 -16.95
CA ASN A 230 -21.87 -20.11 -17.70
C ASN A 230 -23.10 -20.84 -17.11
N PRO A 231 -24.17 -21.06 -17.91
CA PRO A 231 -25.41 -21.67 -17.42
C PRO A 231 -25.22 -23.12 -16.96
N ASP A 232 -24.22 -23.83 -17.47
CA ASP A 232 -23.96 -25.25 -17.18
C ASP A 232 -23.45 -25.47 -15.75
N VAL A 233 -22.82 -24.47 -15.15
CA VAL A 233 -22.27 -24.52 -13.78
C VAL A 233 -23.38 -24.73 -12.74
N CYS A 234 -24.55 -24.12 -12.96
CA CYS A 234 -25.71 -24.28 -12.09
C CYS A 234 -26.52 -25.55 -12.38
N LEU A 235 -26.33 -26.17 -13.54
CA LEU A 235 -27.06 -27.37 -13.96
C LEU A 235 -26.36 -28.66 -13.52
N ASP A 236 -25.04 -28.63 -13.34
CA ASP A 236 -24.26 -29.80 -12.92
C ASP A 236 -24.60 -30.25 -11.48
N THR A 237 -25.02 -29.32 -10.62
CA THR A 237 -25.55 -29.63 -9.27
C THR A 237 -26.96 -30.22 -9.28
N SER A 238 -27.71 -30.10 -10.38
CA SER A 238 -29.06 -30.67 -10.49
C SER A 238 -29.07 -32.12 -11.00
N ASN A 239 -28.01 -32.57 -11.67
CA ASN A 239 -27.89 -33.95 -12.15
C ASN A 239 -27.15 -34.89 -11.16
N THR A 240 -26.45 -34.35 -10.16
CA THR A 240 -25.79 -35.16 -9.11
C THR A 240 -26.72 -35.55 -7.95
N SER A 241 -27.95 -35.02 -7.88
CA SER A 241 -28.94 -35.45 -6.87
C SER A 241 -29.80 -36.65 -7.30
N ASN A 242 -29.66 -37.16 -8.52
CA ASN A 242 -30.38 -38.34 -9.03
C ASN A 242 -29.51 -39.57 -9.34
N SER A 243 -28.23 -39.57 -8.98
CA SER A 243 -27.33 -40.72 -9.21
C SER A 243 -26.61 -41.14 -7.93
N SER A 244 -27.39 -41.60 -6.95
CA SER A 244 -26.88 -42.55 -5.95
C SER A 244 -26.92 -43.96 -6.55
N TYR A 245 -25.81 -44.69 -6.40
CA TYR A 245 -25.53 -46.09 -6.81
C TYR A 245 -24.90 -46.30 -8.19
N SER A 246 -23.55 -46.27 -8.24
CA SER A 246 -22.76 -47.46 -8.59
C SER A 246 -21.27 -47.22 -8.35
N SER A 247 -20.79 -47.77 -7.23
CA SER A 247 -19.59 -48.61 -7.11
C SER A 247 -18.35 -48.35 -8.00
N SER A 248 -17.28 -47.99 -7.29
CA SER A 248 -15.88 -48.44 -7.41
C SER A 248 -14.82 -47.60 -8.15
N PRO A 249 -13.58 -47.57 -7.61
CA PRO A 249 -12.47 -46.76 -8.10
C PRO A 249 -11.65 -47.52 -9.17
N ALA A 250 -11.25 -46.83 -10.23
CA ALA A 250 -10.27 -47.35 -11.19
C ALA A 250 -8.87 -46.87 -10.82
N PHE A 251 -8.16 -47.70 -10.05
CA PHE A 251 -6.71 -47.78 -9.99
C PHE A 251 -6.28 -48.83 -11.04
N ILE A 252 -5.61 -48.44 -12.13
CA ILE A 252 -4.68 -49.27 -12.93
C ILE A 252 -3.71 -48.27 -13.60
N HIS A 253 -2.48 -48.11 -13.10
CA HIS A 253 -1.25 -48.88 -13.39
C HIS A 253 -0.64 -48.63 -14.79
N ASP A 254 0.66 -48.30 -14.72
CA ASP A 254 1.68 -48.15 -15.75
C ASP A 254 1.84 -49.32 -16.74
N GLU A 255 2.62 -49.00 -17.79
CA GLU A 255 3.40 -49.81 -18.74
C GLU A 255 2.72 -50.29 -20.04
N LEU A 256 3.03 -49.64 -21.18
CA LEU A 256 4.16 -49.96 -22.08
C LEU A 256 4.34 -48.89 -23.17
#